data_AF-A0A3C0UHT3-F1
#
_entry.id   AF-A0A3C0UHT3-F1
#
_cell.length_a   1.000
_cell.length_b   1.000
_cell.length_c   1.000
_cell.angle_alpha   90.00
_cell.angle_beta   90.00
_cell.angle_gamma   90.00
#
_symmetry.space_group_name_H-M   'P 1'
#
loop_
_entity.id
_entity.type
_entity.pdbx_description
1 polymer ?
#
loop_
_entity_poly.entity_id
_entity_poly.type
_entity_poly.pdbx_seq_one_letter_code
_entity_poly.pdbx_strand_id
1 'polypeptide(L)' 'MKIQSTRFGELDISNENILKFDQGIPGFPNENEFAFLPYEAGSPFAFLQSTHDADLTFLIVEPF' A
#
# COMPACT_ATOMS: atom_id res chain seq x y z
N MET A 1 -9.93 -2.44 -8.05
CA MET A 1 -9.25 -1.37 -8.80
C MET A 1 -7.89 -1.91 -9.18
N LYS A 2 -7.48 -1.75 -10.44
CA LYS A 2 -6.21 -2.29 -10.91
C LYS A 2 -5.08 -1.31 -10.65
N ILE A 3 -4.05 -1.76 -9.93
CA ILE A 3 -2.83 -0.99 -9.67
C ILE A 3 -1.60 -1.79 -10.11
N GLN A 4 -0.51 -1.09 -10.40
CA GLN A 4 0.77 -1.69 -10.75
C GLN A 4 1.70 -1.68 -9.54
N SER A 5 2.49 -2.73 -9.38
CA SER A 5 3.55 -2.83 -8.39
C SER A 5 4.75 -3.51 -9.02
N THR A 6 5.95 -2.99 -8.83
CA THR A 6 7.16 -3.67 -9.32
C THR A 6 7.52 -4.90 -8.50
N ARG A 7 6.94 -5.07 -7.30
CA ARG A 7 7.11 -6.27 -6.46
C ARG A 7 6.08 -7.35 -6.75
N PHE A 8 4.85 -6.97 -7.05
CA PHE A 8 3.71 -7.89 -7.11
C PHE A 8 3.05 -7.97 -8.50
N GLY A 9 3.50 -7.17 -9.46
CA GLY A 9 2.88 -7.05 -10.77
C GLY A 9 1.57 -6.26 -10.71
N GLU A 10 0.61 -6.64 -11.56
CA GLU A 10 -0.73 -6.06 -11.54
C GLU A 10 -1.57 -6.69 -10.41
N LEU A 11 -2.15 -5.84 -9.57
CA LEU A 11 -3.02 -6.23 -8.47
C LEU A 11 -4.43 -5.68 -8.69
N ASP A 12 -5.46 -6.49 -8.41
CA ASP A 12 -6.84 -6.00 -8.34
C ASP A 12 -7.27 -5.87 -6.88
N ILE A 13 -7.42 -4.62 -6.43
CA ILE A 13 -7.64 -4.25 -5.03
C ILE A 13 -9.05 -3.71 -4.81
N SER A 14 -9.80 -4.25 -3.85
CA SER A 14 -11.09 -3.67 -3.45
C SER A 14 -10.91 -2.25 -2.88
N ASN A 15 -11.85 -1.34 -3.17
CA ASN A 15 -11.79 0.04 -2.65
C ASN A 15 -11.77 0.12 -1.12
N GLU A 16 -12.30 -0.90 -0.42
CA GLU A 16 -12.24 -1.02 1.04
C GLU A 16 -10.83 -1.23 1.60
N ASN A 17 -9.90 -1.70 0.76
CA ASN A 17 -8.50 -1.91 1.11
C ASN A 17 -7.61 -0.73 0.70
N ILE A 18 -8.19 0.39 0.26
CA ILE A 18 -7.48 1.62 -0.06
C ILE A 18 -7.52 2.56 1.13
N LEU A 19 -6.35 2.90 1.62
CA LEU A 19 -6.15 3.88 2.68
C LEU A 19 -5.86 5.25 2.04
N LYS A 20 -6.54 6.28 2.54
CA LYS A 20 -6.35 7.66 2.11
C LYS A 20 -5.50 8.43 3.12
N PHE A 21 -4.51 9.12 2.60
CA PHE A 21 -3.62 10.01 3.32
C PHE A 21 -3.81 11.41 2.73
N ASP A 22 -4.74 12.19 3.28
CA ASP A 22 -5.13 13.50 2.71
C ASP A 22 -3.98 14.51 2.60
N GLN A 23 -2.90 14.30 3.35
CA GLN A 23 -1.67 15.12 3.34
C GLN A 23 -0.46 14.35 2.81
N GLY A 24 -0.68 13.16 2.25
CA GLY A 24 0.34 12.19 1.92
C GLY A 24 1.11 11.69 3.13
N ILE A 25 2.32 11.19 2.87
CA ILE A 25 3.26 10.71 3.89
C ILE A 25 4.47 11.66 3.90
N PRO A 26 5.10 11.95 5.05
CA PRO A 26 6.35 12.72 5.08
C PRO A 26 7.40 12.15 4.10
N GLY A 27 7.91 13.00 3.21
CA GLY A 27 8.79 12.60 2.09
C GLY A 27 8.07 12.23 0.78
N PHE A 28 6.75 12.01 0.85
CA PHE A 28 5.87 11.64 -0.26
C PHE A 28 4.55 12.43 -0.22
N PRO A 29 4.60 13.78 -0.31
CA PRO A 29 3.43 14.65 -0.10
C PRO A 29 2.36 14.54 -1.20
N ASN A 30 2.68 13.93 -2.35
CA ASN A 30 1.76 13.72 -3.45
C ASN A 30 1.14 12.31 -3.46
N GLU A 31 1.60 11.43 -2.56
CA GLU A 31 1.17 10.04 -2.47
C GLU A 31 0.05 9.92 -1.45
N ASN A 32 -1.18 10.00 -1.93
CA ASN A 32 -2.36 10.18 -1.08
C ASN A 32 -3.23 8.91 -0.95
N GLU A 33 -2.93 7.87 -1.72
CA GLU A 33 -3.71 6.63 -1.73
C GLU A 33 -2.77 5.42 -1.75
N PHE A 34 -2.98 4.51 -0.80
CA PHE A 34 -2.19 3.29 -0.69
C PHE A 34 -3.12 2.07 -0.55
N ALA A 35 -2.81 1.01 -1.27
CA ALA A 35 -3.41 -0.30 -1.04
C ALA A 35 -2.75 -0.99 0.16
N PHE A 36 -3.56 -1.42 1.13
CA PHE A 36 -3.13 -2.24 2.25
C PHE A 36 -3.14 -3.72 1.87
N LEU A 37 -1.98 -4.36 1.93
CA LEU A 37 -1.77 -5.75 1.50
C LEU A 37 -1.19 -6.57 2.67
N PRO A 38 -2.02 -7.35 3.40
CA PRO A 38 -1.52 -8.29 4.40
C PRO A 38 -0.53 -9.28 3.79
N TYR A 39 0.58 -9.59 4.48
CA TYR A 39 1.57 -10.52 3.94
C TYR A 39 1.08 -11.97 3.97
N GLU A 40 0.81 -12.50 5.16
CA GLU A 40 0.31 -13.86 5.38
C GLU A 40 -0.65 -13.86 6.58
N ALA A 41 -1.55 -14.83 6.63
CA ALA A 41 -2.47 -14.98 7.76
C ALA A 41 -1.69 -15.22 9.06
N GLY A 42 -1.89 -14.35 10.05
CA GLY A 42 -1.20 -14.41 11.34
C GLY A 42 0.20 -13.78 11.35
N SER A 43 0.67 -13.25 10.21
CA SER A 43 1.89 -12.44 10.18
C SER A 43 1.60 -11.02 10.70
N PRO A 44 2.50 -10.41 11.48
CA PRO A 44 2.37 -9.01 11.88
C PRO A 44 2.72 -8.05 10.72
N PHE A 45 3.24 -8.57 9.61
CA PHE A 45 3.69 -7.77 8.48
C PHE A 45 2.59 -7.52 7.45
N ALA A 46 2.62 -6.32 6.87
CA ALA A 46 1.82 -5.95 5.72
C ALA A 46 2.61 -5.00 4.82
N PHE A 47 2.09 -4.77 3.62
CA PHE A 47 2.61 -3.77 2.71
C PHE A 47 1.61 -2.63 2.50
N LEU A 48 2.14 -1.42 2.36
CA LEU A 48 1.43 -0.28 1.79
C LEU A 48 2.00 0.01 0.41
N GLN A 49 1.24 -0.35 -0.63
CA GLN A 49 1.59 -0.11 -2.02
C GLN A 49 0.91 1.17 -2.50
N SER A 50 1.66 2.15 -3.04
CA SER A 50 1.04 3.32 -3.66
C SER A 50 0.16 2.89 -4.83
N THR A 51 -0.99 3.55 -4.99
CA THR A 51 -1.87 3.36 -6.15
C THR A 51 -1.41 4.18 -7.37
N HIS A 52 -0.47 5.11 -7.19
CA HIS A 52 0.01 6.04 -8.21
C HIS A 52 1.45 5.75 -8.66
N ASP A 53 2.28 5.20 -7.78
CA ASP A 53 3.68 4.86 -8.05
C ASP A 53 3.93 3.36 -7.83
N ALA A 54 4.25 2.65 -8.92
CA ALA A 54 4.47 1.21 -8.89
C ALA A 54 5.75 0.81 -8.13
N ASP A 55 6.72 1.72 -7.98
CA ASP A 55 7.99 1.48 -7.27
C ASP A 55 7.89 1.77 -5.77
N LEU A 56 6.82 2.44 -5.34
CA LEU A 56 6.64 2.83 -3.95
C LEU A 56 5.83 1.79 -3.16
N THR A 57 6.55 0.99 -2.38
CA THR A 57 5.95 0.04 -1.42
C THR A 57 6.65 0.15 -0.07
N PHE A 58 5.89 0.40 0.99
CA PHE A 58 6.38 0.29 2.36
C PHE A 58 6.10 -1.10 2.93
N LEU A 59 7.09 -1.73 3.55
CA LEU A 59 6.86 -2.85 4.46
C LEU A 59 6.57 -2.26 5.85
N ILE A 60 5.41 -2.61 6.40
CA ILE A 60 4.96 -2.17 7.72
C ILE A 60 4.74 -3.39 8.63
N VAL A 61 4.73 -3.15 9.94
CA VAL A 61 4.53 -4.18 10.95
C VAL A 61 3.58 -3.66 12.03
N GLU A 62 2.70 -4.52 12.53
CA GLU A 62 1.92 -4.26 13.73
C GLU A 62 2.87 -4.25 14.94
N PRO A 63 3.01 -3.12 15.67
CA PRO A 63 4.10 -2.95 16.63
C PRO A 63 3.82 -3.48 18.04
N PHE A 64 2.60 -3.92 18.36
CA PHE A 64 2.19 -4.35 19.69
C PHE A 64 1.86 -5.85 19.75
#